data_AF-A0A1I4LPU2-F1
#
_entry.id   AF-A0A1I4LPU2-F1
#
_cell.length_a   1.000
_cell.length_b   1.000
_cell.length_c   1.000
_cell.angle_alpha   90.00
_cell.angle_beta   90.00
_cell.angle_gamma   90.00
#
_symmetry.space_group_name_H-M   'P 1'
#
loop_
_entity.id
_entity.type
_entity.pdbx_description
1 polymer ?
#
loop_
_entity_poly.entity_id
_entity_poly.type
_entity_poly.pdbx_seq_one_letter_code
_entity_poly.pdbx_strand_id
1 'polypeptide(L)'
;MRAIVSKDFFLGQTLPIRKIDRMTISAYGGELSGTGLGSAENFRIPAHVLEPGQVLLSASEWINLLAKVKNWPASMGIIHL
;
A
#
# COMPACT_ATOMS: atom_id res chain seq x y z
N MET A 1 -0.38 8.73 7.76
CA MET A 1 -0.77 7.34 8.12
C MET A 1 0.47 6.47 8.21
N ARG A 2 0.50 5.55 9.18
CA ARG A 2 1.63 4.64 9.40
C ARG A 2 1.18 3.23 9.74
N ALA A 3 1.74 2.24 9.07
CA ALA A 3 1.41 0.83 9.31
C ALA A 3 2.62 -0.08 9.07
N ILE A 4 2.79 -1.10 9.90
CA ILE A 4 3.76 -2.18 9.70
C ILE A 4 3.09 -3.26 8.84
N VAL A 5 3.74 -3.66 7.75
CA VAL A 5 3.25 -4.68 6.83
C VAL A 5 4.34 -5.69 6.48
N SER A 6 3.92 -6.89 6.07
CA SER A 6 4.80 -7.83 5.39
C SER A 6 5.10 -7.34 3.98
N LYS A 7 6.38 -7.23 3.63
CA LYS A 7 6.88 -6.89 2.29
C LYS A 7 6.33 -7.85 1.24
N ASP A 8 6.48 -9.15 1.49
CA ASP A 8 6.12 -10.19 0.51
C ASP A 8 4.61 -10.21 0.29
N PHE A 9 3.83 -10.08 1.36
CA PHE A 9 2.38 -10.04 1.26
C PHE A 9 1.90 -8.75 0.58
N PHE A 10 2.49 -7.60 0.92
CA PHE A 10 2.19 -6.33 0.25
C PHE A 10 2.49 -6.40 -1.25
N LEU A 11 3.70 -6.80 -1.64
CA LEU A 11 4.08 -6.87 -3.05
C LEU A 11 3.29 -7.93 -3.82
N GLY A 12 2.98 -9.07 -3.19
CA GLY A 12 2.18 -10.13 -3.80
C GLY A 12 0.77 -9.67 -4.17
N GLN A 13 0.16 -8.79 -3.37
CA GLN A 13 -1.17 -8.24 -3.66
C GLN A 13 -1.14 -6.99 -4.55
N THR A 14 -0.03 -6.24 -4.56
CA THR A 14 -0.01 -4.89 -5.14
C THR A 14 0.75 -4.77 -6.46
N LEU A 15 1.72 -5.64 -6.76
CA LEU A 15 2.46 -5.62 -8.03
C LEU A 15 1.61 -5.83 -9.29
N PRO A 16 0.46 -6.54 -9.26
CA PRO A 16 -0.47 -6.60 -10.38
C PRO A 16 -1.14 -5.24 -10.69
N ILE A 17 -1.24 -4.35 -9.69
CA ILE A 17 -1.99 -3.10 -9.76
C ILE A 17 -1.18 -2.00 -10.46
N ARG A 18 -1.11 -2.07 -11.80
CA ARG A 18 -0.22 -1.23 -12.63
C ARG A 18 -0.92 -0.19 -13.49
N LYS A 19 -2.21 -0.36 -13.78
CA LYS A 19 -2.98 0.59 -14.61
C LYS A 19 -4.03 1.27 -13.75
N ILE A 20 -3.59 2.29 -13.04
CA ILE A 20 -4.44 3.14 -12.22
C ILE A 20 -4.12 4.62 -12.47
N ASP A 21 -5.12 5.48 -12.36
CA ASP A 21 -4.91 6.92 -12.41
C ASP A 21 -4.43 7.44 -11.05
N ARG A 22 -5.07 6.94 -9.98
CA ARG A 22 -4.76 7.27 -8.58
C ARG A 22 -4.99 6.06 -7.69
N MET A 23 -4.33 6.02 -6.53
CA MET A 23 -4.52 4.99 -5.51
C MET A 23 -5.00 5.64 -4.21
N THR A 24 -6.14 5.22 -3.71
CA THR A 24 -6.52 5.54 -2.33
C THR A 24 -5.98 4.45 -1.42
N ILE A 25 -5.18 4.80 -0.41
CA ILE A 25 -4.68 3.86 0.61
C ILE A 25 -5.27 4.23 1.96
N SER A 26 -5.72 3.23 2.73
CA SER A 26 -6.22 3.42 4.09
C SER A 26 -5.63 2.39 5.05
N ALA A 27 -5.40 2.81 6.29
CA ALA A 27 -4.99 1.93 7.39
C ALA A 27 -5.95 2.09 8.57
N TYR A 28 -6.76 1.07 8.82
CA TYR A 28 -7.73 1.02 9.91
C TYR A 28 -7.91 -0.43 10.36
N GLY A 29 -8.36 -0.67 11.60
CA GLY A 29 -8.86 -1.98 12.01
C GLY A 29 -7.91 -3.18 11.88
N GLY A 30 -6.58 -2.95 11.86
CA GLY A 30 -5.60 -4.02 11.66
C GLY A 30 -5.36 -4.41 10.19
N GLU A 31 -5.80 -3.58 9.25
CA GLU A 31 -5.59 -3.77 7.82
C GLU A 31 -5.00 -2.53 7.15
N LEU A 32 -4.23 -2.78 6.09
CA LEU A 32 -3.91 -1.80 5.07
C LEU A 32 -4.70 -2.19 3.82
N SER A 33 -5.48 -1.26 3.28
CA SER A 33 -6.23 -1.49 2.05
C SER A 33 -5.95 -0.41 1.02
N GLY A 34 -6.13 -0.75 -0.26
CA GLY A 34 -6.01 0.21 -1.34
C GLY A 34 -7.04 -0.03 -2.43
N THR A 35 -7.47 1.06 -3.05
CA THR A 35 -8.40 1.04 -4.18
C THR A 35 -7.85 1.91 -5.32
N GLY A 36 -7.65 1.30 -6.48
CA GLY A 36 -7.31 2.01 -7.70
C GLY A 36 -8.51 2.79 -8.21
N LEU A 37 -8.38 4.11 -8.32
CA LEU A 37 -9.38 4.94 -9.00
C LEU A 37 -9.16 4.84 -10.50
N GLY A 38 -10.26 4.62 -11.24
CA GLY A 38 -10.22 4.35 -12.68
C GLY A 38 -9.93 2.90 -13.04
N SER A 39 -9.84 1.99 -12.05
CA SER A 39 -9.71 0.55 -12.27
C SER A 39 -10.62 -0.26 -11.33
N ALA A 40 -10.75 -1.56 -11.58
CA ALA A 40 -11.40 -2.50 -10.67
C ALA A 40 -10.42 -3.10 -9.64
N GLU A 41 -9.18 -2.62 -9.62
CA GLU A 41 -8.11 -3.20 -8.82
C GLU A 41 -8.13 -2.66 -7.39
N ASN A 42 -8.09 -3.58 -6.43
CA ASN A 42 -8.03 -3.26 -5.01
C ASN A 42 -7.19 -4.30 -4.29
N PHE A 43 -6.74 -3.96 -3.09
CA PHE A 43 -6.08 -4.90 -2.19
C PHE A 43 -6.51 -4.66 -0.75
N ARG A 44 -6.43 -5.71 0.05
CA ARG A 44 -6.56 -5.65 1.50
C ARG A 44 -5.56 -6.63 2.11
N ILE A 45 -4.75 -6.15 3.03
CA ILE A 45 -3.74 -6.96 3.70
C ILE A 45 -3.75 -6.73 5.21
N PRO A 46 -3.39 -7.74 6.01
CA PRO A 46 -3.12 -7.55 7.42
C PRO A 46 -2.01 -6.51 7.63
N ALA A 47 -2.20 -5.64 8.61
CA ALA A 47 -1.23 -4.63 8.99
C ALA A 47 -1.32 -4.31 10.48
N HIS A 48 -0.18 -4.00 11.11
CA HIS A 48 -0.21 -3.37 12.43
C HIS A 48 -0.28 -1.86 12.25
N VAL A 49 -1.46 -1.28 12.48
CA VAL A 49 -1.72 0.15 12.29
C VAL A 49 -1.14 0.94 13.47
N LEU A 50 -0.16 1.78 13.19
CA LEU A 50 0.48 2.67 14.16
C LEU A 50 -0.24 4.01 14.24
N GLU A 51 -0.61 4.55 13.08
CA GLU A 51 -1.35 5.79 12.95
C GLU A 51 -2.43 5.61 11.88
N PRO A 52 -3.71 5.50 12.28
CA PRO A 52 -4.80 5.30 11.34
C PRO A 52 -4.96 6.51 10.41
N GLY A 53 -5.44 6.28 9.20
CA GLY A 53 -5.64 7.35 8.24
C GLY A 53 -5.88 6.85 6.83
N GLN A 54 -6.10 7.80 5.92
CA GLN A 54 -6.30 7.56 4.50
C GLN A 54 -5.57 8.63 3.69
N VAL A 55 -4.94 8.22 2.60
CA VAL A 55 -4.19 9.09 1.69
C VAL A 55 -4.57 8.76 0.26
N LEU A 56 -4.70 9.79 -0.57
CA LEU A 56 -4.85 9.65 -2.02
C LEU A 56 -3.50 9.89 -2.68
N LEU A 57 -2.96 8.88 -3.35
CA LEU A 57 -1.73 8.94 -4.11
C LEU A 57 -2.03 9.11 -5.60
N SER A 58 -1.23 9.93 -6.27
CA SER A 58 -1.08 9.90 -7.72
C SER A 58 -0.45 8.59 -8.20
N ALA A 59 -0.57 8.28 -9.49
CA ALA A 59 0.07 7.10 -10.08
C ALA A 59 1.59 7.07 -9.85
N SER A 60 2.27 8.22 -9.90
CA SER A 60 3.72 8.30 -9.67
C SER A 60 4.08 8.03 -8.20
N GLU A 61 3.31 8.56 -7.25
CA GLU A 61 3.50 8.28 -5.82
C GLU A 61 3.27 6.81 -5.50
N TRP A 62 2.26 6.19 -6.12
CA TRP A 62 2.01 4.75 -6.01
C TRP A 62 3.20 3.92 -6.53
N ILE A 63 3.68 4.21 -7.74
CA ILE A 63 4.83 3.53 -8.33
C ILE A 63 6.09 3.71 -7.46
N ASN A 64 6.30 4.91 -6.93
CA ASN A 64 7.41 5.21 -6.04
C ASN A 64 7.30 4.43 -4.72
N LEU A 65 6.10 4.28 -4.16
CA LEU A 65 5.87 3.45 -2.97
C LEU A 65 6.20 1.98 -3.25
N LEU A 66 5.72 1.42 -4.36
CA LEU A 66 6.03 0.04 -4.76
C LEU A 66 7.55 -0.17 -4.90
N ALA A 67 8.26 0.78 -5.52
CA ALA A 67 9.70 0.74 -5.67
C ALA A 67 10.42 0.79 -4.31
N LYS A 68 9.98 1.65 -3.39
CA LYS A 68 10.53 1.73 -2.01
C LYS A 68 10.36 0.41 -1.27
N VAL A 69 9.17 -0.18 -1.30
CA VAL A 69 8.88 -1.45 -0.60
C VAL A 69 9.69 -2.60 -1.21
N LYS A 70 9.82 -2.65 -2.54
CA LYS A 70 10.65 -3.65 -3.24
C LYS A 70 12.10 -3.67 -2.73
N ASN A 71 12.64 -2.50 -2.39
CA ASN A 71 14.02 -2.33 -1.92
C ASN A 71 14.20 -2.50 -0.40
N TRP A 72 13.16 -2.84 0.37
CA TRP A 72 13.31 -3.08 1.80
C TRP A 72 14.24 -4.27 2.10
N PRO A 73 15.13 -4.15 3.11
CA PRO A 73 16.06 -5.22 3.48
C PRO A 73 15.40 -6.36 4.28
N ALA A 74 14.27 -6.09 4.96
CA ALA A 74 13.56 -7.05 5.80
C ALA A 74 12.21 -7.46 5.21
N SER A 75 11.68 -8.60 5.68
CA SER A 75 10.37 -9.12 5.30
C SER A 75 9.20 -8.33 5.88
N MET A 76 9.43 -7.49 6.90
CA MET A 76 8.47 -6.50 7.40
C MET A 76 9.05 -5.10 7.35
N GLY A 77 8.21 -4.11 7.13
CA GLY A 77 8.61 -2.71 7.15
C GLY A 77 7.44 -1.77 7.40
N ILE A 78 7.77 -0.49 7.63
CA ILE A 78 6.79 0.55 7.92
C ILE A 78 6.47 1.30 6.63
N ILE A 79 5.21 1.28 6.22
CA ILE A 79 4.69 2.24 5.26
C ILE A 79 4.36 3.52 6.03
N HIS A 80 4.91 4.64 5.55
CA HIS A 80 4.66 5.98 6.07
C HIS A 80 4.26 6.86 4.88
N LEU A 81 3.00 7.31 4.89
CA LEU A 81 2.36 8.11 3.84
C LEU A 81 1.59 9.27 4.44
#